data_AF-A0A4Y2L0H2-F1
#
_entry.id   AF-A0A4Y2L0H2-F1
#
_cell.length_a   1.000
_cell.length_b   1.000
_cell.length_c   1.000
_cell.angle_alpha   90.00
_cell.angle_beta   90.00
_cell.angle_gamma   90.00
#
_symmetry.space_group_name_H-M   'P 1'
#
loop_
_entity.id
_entity.type
_entity.pdbx_description
1 polymer ?
#
loop_
_entity_poly.entity_id
_entity_poly.type
_entity_poly.pdbx_seq_one_letter_code
_entity_poly.pdbx_strand_id
1 'polypeptide(L)'
;MEPAGVSFLFEVHWKTNSSPTGSVLRVPNVAVEFISVSLLSSTRLFGVGWVTWNMTTTLLSLGFTLLLFEGVPYYISRTYFWDLIDEFRVTNLFLPTGVVDEFYKRQLVPTEKHNLDSLKVVLAGGSVVKPQIYDFIYKKVKKDVKFCASYGSTELMGSCLILETMLPIHQGESNAVSLGDQLEILDEKG
;
A
#
# COMPACT_ATOMS: atom_id res chain seq x y z
N MET A 1 -1.81 5.31 -41.74
CA MET A 1 -1.50 5.80 -40.39
C MET A 1 -2.65 5.39 -39.49
N GLU A 2 -2.56 4.18 -38.93
CA GLU A 2 -3.49 3.72 -37.89
C GLU A 2 -3.08 4.34 -36.54
N PRO A 3 -4.04 4.66 -35.66
CA PRO A 3 -3.72 5.14 -34.32
C PRO A 3 -3.14 3.98 -33.50
N ALA A 4 -1.99 4.21 -32.89
CA ALA A 4 -1.32 3.28 -31.99
C ALA A 4 -2.29 2.85 -30.88
N GLY A 5 -2.73 1.59 -30.92
CA GLY A 5 -3.57 1.00 -29.89
C GLY A 5 -2.83 0.96 -28.56
N VAL A 6 -3.35 1.66 -27.56
CA VAL A 6 -2.99 1.45 -26.16
C VAL A 6 -3.61 0.11 -25.75
N SER A 7 -2.81 -0.95 -25.80
CA SER A 7 -3.20 -2.26 -25.30
C SER A 7 -3.04 -2.28 -23.78
N PHE A 8 -4.15 -2.17 -23.05
CA PHE A 8 -4.19 -2.42 -21.61
C PHE A 8 -4.14 -3.93 -21.39
N LEU A 9 -2.99 -4.44 -20.95
CA LEU A 9 -2.84 -5.84 -20.57
C LEU A 9 -3.29 -5.99 -19.10
N PHE A 10 -4.50 -6.47 -18.89
CA PHE A 10 -5.01 -6.84 -17.57
C PHE A 10 -4.49 -8.25 -17.25
N GLU A 11 -3.48 -8.36 -16.38
CA GLU A 11 -3.06 -9.65 -15.85
C GLU A 11 -3.65 -9.80 -14.44
N VAL A 12 -4.88 -10.32 -14.36
CA VAL A 12 -5.51 -10.71 -13.10
C VAL A 12 -5.04 -12.12 -12.76
N HIS A 13 -4.07 -12.25 -11.85
CA HIS A 13 -3.68 -13.55 -11.32
C HIS A 13 -4.68 -14.01 -10.24
N TRP A 14 -5.64 -14.83 -10.64
CA TRP A 14 -6.45 -15.63 -9.71
C TRP A 14 -5.70 -16.92 -9.37
N LYS A 15 -5.21 -17.06 -8.13
CA LYS A 15 -4.72 -18.34 -7.60
C LYS A 15 -5.87 -19.03 -6.84
N THR A 16 -6.82 -19.61 -7.57
CA THR A 16 -7.61 -20.73 -7.00
C THR A 16 -6.70 -21.96 -6.96
N ASN A 17 -6.87 -22.80 -5.94
CA ASN A 17 -5.95 -23.84 -5.51
C ASN A 17 -5.79 -25.03 -6.52
N SER A 18 -5.42 -24.79 -7.78
CA SER A 18 -5.22 -25.83 -8.79
C SER A 18 -4.32 -25.40 -9.97
N SER A 19 -3.06 -25.89 -9.93
CA SER A 19 -2.12 -26.16 -11.04
C SER A 19 -1.23 -25.03 -11.63
N PRO A 20 0.02 -25.32 -12.06
CA PRO A 20 1.08 -24.34 -12.28
C PRO A 20 1.52 -24.24 -13.76
N THR A 21 1.47 -23.05 -14.35
CA THR A 21 2.40 -22.49 -15.37
C THR A 21 1.70 -21.35 -16.10
N GLY A 22 2.13 -20.11 -15.83
CA GLY A 22 1.68 -18.91 -16.52
C GLY A 22 2.88 -18.03 -16.83
N SER A 23 3.04 -17.67 -18.10
CA SER A 23 4.15 -16.92 -18.66
C SER A 23 4.11 -15.45 -18.21
N VAL A 24 5.09 -15.01 -17.41
CA VAL A 24 5.14 -13.64 -16.86
C VAL A 24 5.74 -12.68 -17.90
N LEU A 25 4.91 -11.80 -18.47
CA LEU A 25 5.38 -10.68 -19.29
C LEU A 25 5.72 -9.49 -18.37
N ARG A 26 7.01 -9.22 -18.17
CA ARG A 26 7.47 -8.13 -17.28
C ARG A 26 7.22 -6.76 -17.90
N VAL A 27 6.30 -5.98 -17.32
CA VAL A 27 6.20 -4.53 -17.55
C VAL A 27 6.87 -3.80 -16.37
N PRO A 28 7.77 -2.82 -16.59
CA PRO A 28 8.39 -2.07 -15.51
C PRO A 28 7.36 -1.10 -14.87
N ASN A 29 7.36 -1.00 -13.54
CA ASN A 29 6.54 -0.13 -12.65
C ASN A 29 5.30 -0.78 -11.98
N VAL A 30 5.54 -1.78 -11.13
CA VAL A 30 4.50 -2.44 -10.31
C VAL A 30 4.28 -1.68 -9.00
N ALA A 31 3.31 -0.76 -8.91
CA ALA A 31 2.84 -0.24 -7.62
C ALA A 31 1.55 -0.93 -7.20
N VAL A 32 1.58 -1.54 -6.03
CA VAL A 32 0.47 -2.31 -5.50
C VAL A 32 -0.13 -1.57 -4.31
N GLU A 33 -1.35 -1.08 -4.46
CA GLU A 33 -2.20 -0.95 -3.31
C GLU A 33 -2.70 -2.34 -2.91
N PHE A 34 -2.39 -2.78 -1.68
CA PHE A 34 -2.98 -4.00 -1.13
C PHE A 34 -4.42 -3.68 -0.73
N ILE A 35 -5.35 -3.87 -1.64
CA ILE A 35 -6.78 -3.77 -1.35
C ILE A 35 -7.26 -5.11 -0.81
N SER A 36 -7.95 -5.08 0.34
CA SER A 36 -8.74 -6.22 0.83
C SER A 36 -10.09 -6.22 0.14
N VAL A 37 -10.41 -7.28 -0.57
CA VAL A 37 -11.81 -7.72 -0.62
C VAL A 37 -11.97 -8.58 0.64
N SER A 38 -12.80 -8.17 1.60
CA SER A 38 -13.20 -9.09 2.68
C SER A 38 -14.66 -8.92 3.01
N LEU A 39 -15.39 -10.02 2.80
CA LEU A 39 -16.74 -10.24 3.28
C LEU A 39 -16.79 -10.82 4.70
N LEU A 40 -15.66 -11.20 5.34
CA LEU A 40 -15.68 -11.84 6.67
C LEU A 40 -14.46 -11.52 7.58
N SER A 41 -14.78 -10.95 8.75
CA SER A 41 -14.07 -10.91 10.05
C SER A 41 -12.74 -10.14 10.25
N SER A 42 -12.79 -9.25 11.26
CA SER A 42 -11.80 -8.60 12.15
C SER A 42 -10.46 -8.01 11.65
N THR A 43 -9.91 -8.39 10.50
CA THR A 43 -8.69 -7.73 9.95
C THR A 43 -9.05 -7.10 8.61
N ARG A 44 -9.41 -5.82 8.62
CA ARG A 44 -9.87 -5.10 7.42
C ARG A 44 -8.67 -4.42 6.77
N LEU A 45 -8.18 -4.88 5.60
CA LEU A 45 -7.52 -3.92 4.70
C LEU A 45 -8.61 -3.02 4.08
N PHE A 46 -8.23 -2.07 3.23
CA PHE A 46 -9.21 -1.22 2.57
C PHE A 46 -10.21 -2.07 1.76
N GLY A 47 -11.47 -2.04 2.16
CA GLY A 47 -12.57 -2.76 1.51
C GLY A 47 -13.07 -2.04 0.25
N VAL A 48 -13.77 -2.76 -0.64
CA VAL A 48 -14.39 -2.19 -1.84
C VAL A 48 -15.39 -1.05 -1.58
N GLY A 49 -15.86 -0.91 -0.35
CA GLY A 49 -16.75 0.19 0.08
C GLY A 49 -16.04 1.48 0.50
N TRP A 50 -14.71 1.54 0.45
CA TRP A 50 -13.93 2.71 0.87
C TRP A 50 -13.43 3.52 -0.33
N VAL A 51 -13.23 4.82 -0.12
CA VAL A 51 -12.69 5.74 -1.13
C VAL A 51 -11.36 5.27 -1.72
N THR A 52 -10.52 4.61 -0.92
CA THR A 52 -9.25 4.02 -1.36
C THR A 52 -9.43 2.93 -2.41
N TRP A 53 -10.54 2.17 -2.41
CA TRP A 53 -10.86 1.27 -3.51
C TRP A 53 -11.11 2.01 -4.82
N ASN A 54 -11.79 3.16 -4.76
CA ASN A 54 -12.05 3.95 -5.97
C ASN A 54 -10.74 4.51 -6.57
N MET A 55 -9.77 4.87 -5.73
CA MET A 55 -8.46 5.38 -6.15
C MET A 55 -7.67 4.38 -7.02
N THR A 56 -7.94 3.09 -6.87
CA THR A 56 -7.30 2.03 -7.67
C THR A 56 -7.52 2.21 -9.17
N THR A 57 -8.69 2.73 -9.58
CA THR A 57 -9.00 3.00 -10.99
C THR A 57 -8.08 4.09 -11.54
N THR A 58 -7.78 5.11 -10.73
CA THR A 58 -6.82 6.16 -11.06
C THR A 58 -5.41 5.58 -11.20
N LEU A 59 -5.00 4.69 -10.29
CA LEU A 59 -3.69 4.02 -10.39
C LEU A 59 -3.55 3.18 -11.66
N LEU A 60 -4.58 2.42 -12.02
CA LEU A 60 -4.60 1.69 -13.30
C LEU A 60 -4.49 2.63 -14.50
N SER A 61 -5.18 3.78 -14.45
CA SER A 61 -5.11 4.79 -15.51
C SER A 61 -3.72 5.42 -15.64
N LEU A 62 -2.96 5.47 -14.54
CA LEU A 62 -1.56 5.90 -14.50
C LEU A 62 -0.56 4.79 -14.90
N GLY A 63 -1.05 3.59 -15.26
CA GLY A 63 -0.23 2.47 -15.71
C GLY A 63 0.37 1.62 -14.60
N PHE A 64 -0.11 1.75 -13.36
CA PHE A 64 0.32 0.89 -12.26
C PHE A 64 -0.28 -0.52 -12.34
N THR A 65 0.51 -1.53 -11.99
CA THR A 65 0.03 -2.90 -11.81
C THR A 65 -0.43 -3.15 -10.38
N LEU A 66 -1.72 -3.45 -10.20
CA LEU A 66 -2.31 -3.73 -8.88
C LEU A 66 -2.22 -5.22 -8.52
N LEU A 67 -1.89 -5.52 -7.26
CA LEU A 67 -2.07 -6.84 -6.66
C LEU A 67 -3.21 -6.76 -5.67
N LEU A 68 -4.32 -7.38 -6.03
CA LEU A 68 -5.52 -7.46 -5.21
C LEU A 68 -5.40 -8.65 -4.28
N PHE A 69 -5.57 -8.43 -2.98
CA PHE A 69 -5.38 -9.47 -1.97
C PHE A 69 -6.68 -9.69 -1.19
N GLU A 70 -7.26 -10.88 -1.31
CA GLU A 70 -8.41 -11.28 -0.50
C GLU A 70 -7.96 -12.15 0.68
N GLY A 71 -8.37 -11.73 1.89
CA GLY A 71 -8.17 -12.50 3.11
C GLY A 71 -7.31 -11.80 4.15
N VAL A 72 -6.77 -12.60 5.08
CA VAL A 72 -5.96 -12.13 6.20
C VAL A 72 -4.48 -12.40 5.90
N PRO A 73 -3.60 -11.38 5.94
CA PRO A 73 -2.22 -11.45 5.43
C PRO A 73 -1.31 -12.47 6.13
N TYR A 74 -1.75 -13.02 7.26
CA TYR A 74 -0.98 -13.97 8.08
C TYR A 74 -1.74 -15.28 8.37
N TYR A 75 -2.85 -15.54 7.66
CA TYR A 75 -3.67 -16.74 7.90
C TYR A 75 -2.97 -18.03 7.43
N ILE A 76 -2.37 -18.01 6.23
CA ILE A 76 -1.67 -19.17 5.66
C ILE A 76 -0.36 -19.44 6.42
N SER A 77 0.42 -18.38 6.65
CA SER A 77 1.63 -18.42 7.45
C SER A 77 1.88 -17.04 8.05
N ARG A 78 2.70 -16.96 9.10
CA ARG A 78 3.10 -15.66 9.69
C ARG A 78 3.90 -14.77 8.74
N THR A 79 4.48 -15.36 7.70
CA THR A 79 5.33 -14.66 6.72
C THR A 79 4.64 -14.41 5.39
N TYR A 80 3.44 -14.94 5.19
CA TYR A 80 2.80 -15.03 3.87
C TYR A 80 2.69 -13.66 3.17
N PHE A 81 2.36 -12.61 3.91
CA PHE A 81 2.37 -11.24 3.39
C PHE A 81 3.71 -10.81 2.78
N TRP A 82 4.81 -11.15 3.44
CA TRP A 82 6.17 -10.85 2.98
C TRP A 82 6.57 -11.74 1.81
N ASP A 83 6.15 -13.01 1.82
CA ASP A 83 6.33 -13.94 0.69
C ASP A 83 5.70 -13.36 -0.59
N LEU A 84 4.50 -12.77 -0.50
CA LEU A 84 3.82 -12.11 -1.62
C LEU A 84 4.58 -10.88 -2.14
N ILE A 85 5.17 -10.08 -1.24
CA ILE A 85 5.94 -8.90 -1.62
C ILE A 85 7.14 -9.31 -2.48
N ASP A 86 7.85 -10.39 -2.11
CA ASP A 86 8.99 -10.88 -2.88
C ASP A 86 8.57 -11.60 -4.16
N GLU A 87 7.52 -12.45 -4.13
CA GLU A 87 6.99 -13.17 -5.31
C GLU A 87 6.57 -12.19 -6.41
N PHE A 88 5.82 -11.15 -6.05
CA PHE A 88 5.26 -10.18 -6.98
C PHE A 88 6.11 -8.91 -7.12
N ARG A 89 7.26 -8.84 -6.44
CA ARG A 89 8.19 -7.70 -6.46
C ARG A 89 7.49 -6.37 -6.19
N VAL A 90 6.70 -6.31 -5.13
CA VAL A 90 5.91 -5.12 -4.79
C VAL A 90 6.83 -3.94 -4.47
N THR A 91 6.52 -2.76 -5.03
CA THR A 91 7.34 -1.54 -4.83
C THR A 91 6.74 -0.53 -3.87
N ASN A 92 5.42 -0.38 -3.87
CA ASN A 92 4.68 0.54 -3.01
C ASN A 92 3.64 -0.27 -2.26
N LEU A 93 3.42 0.05 -0.98
CA LEU A 93 2.32 -0.49 -0.17
C LEU A 93 1.47 0.67 0.32
N PHE A 94 0.16 0.48 0.33
CA PHE A 94 -0.74 1.30 1.14
C PHE A 94 -1.59 0.40 2.02
N LEU A 95 -1.46 0.55 3.33
CA LEU A 95 -2.13 -0.29 4.33
C LEU A 95 -2.94 0.57 5.30
N PRO A 96 -4.07 0.07 5.82
CA PRO A 96 -4.69 0.72 6.96
C PRO A 96 -3.76 0.69 8.17
N THR A 97 -3.69 1.78 8.90
CA THR A 97 -2.86 1.89 10.12
C THR A 97 -3.15 0.74 11.10
N GLY A 98 -4.40 0.29 11.21
CA GLY A 98 -4.79 -0.84 12.05
C GLY A 98 -4.12 -2.17 11.69
N VAL A 99 -3.83 -2.41 10.41
CA VAL A 99 -3.12 -3.61 9.94
C VAL A 99 -1.64 -3.53 10.29
N VAL A 100 -1.03 -2.36 10.14
CA VAL A 100 0.36 -2.15 10.55
C VAL A 100 0.51 -2.30 12.08
N ASP A 101 -0.45 -1.78 12.84
CA ASP A 101 -0.55 -1.96 14.28
C ASP A 101 -0.66 -3.46 14.66
N GLU A 102 -1.37 -4.25 13.86
CA GLU A 102 -1.47 -5.69 14.07
C GLU A 102 -0.16 -6.41 13.78
N PHE A 103 0.55 -6.04 12.71
CA PHE A 103 1.88 -6.59 12.42
C PHE A 103 2.84 -6.33 13.58
N TYR A 104 2.81 -5.11 14.13
CA TYR A 104 3.57 -4.76 15.33
C TYR A 104 3.17 -5.62 16.53
N LYS A 105 1.88 -5.70 16.89
CA LYS A 105 1.40 -6.45 18.07
C LYS A 105 1.74 -7.93 18.00
N ARG A 106 1.58 -8.54 16.82
CA ARG A 106 1.79 -9.98 16.60
C ARG A 106 3.22 -10.34 16.20
N GLN A 107 4.10 -9.34 16.07
CA GLN A 107 5.47 -9.51 15.57
C GLN A 107 5.51 -10.26 14.23
N LEU A 108 4.62 -9.86 13.32
CA LEU A 108 4.57 -10.39 11.95
C LEU A 108 5.61 -9.64 11.14
N VAL A 109 6.79 -10.22 10.99
CA VAL A 109 7.96 -9.60 10.39
C VAL A 109 8.55 -10.50 9.30
N PRO A 110 9.24 -9.93 8.30
CA PRO A 110 10.01 -10.72 7.37
C PRO A 110 11.08 -11.54 8.10
N THR A 111 11.47 -12.65 7.50
CA THR A 111 12.59 -13.49 7.95
C THR A 111 13.83 -13.24 7.10
N GLU A 112 14.95 -13.84 7.46
CA GLU A 112 16.22 -13.77 6.69
C GLU A 112 16.10 -14.25 5.24
N LYS A 113 15.05 -14.99 4.90
CA LYS A 113 14.78 -15.45 3.53
C LYS A 113 14.13 -14.38 2.64
N HIS A 114 13.58 -13.33 3.24
CA HIS A 114 12.91 -12.26 2.52
C HIS A 114 13.89 -11.15 2.20
N ASN A 115 13.92 -10.71 0.95
CA ASN A 115 14.84 -9.68 0.50
C ASN A 115 14.18 -8.30 0.50
N LEU A 116 12.90 -8.23 0.10
CA LEU A 116 12.10 -6.99 0.03
C LEU A 116 12.78 -5.88 -0.79
N ASP A 117 13.67 -6.23 -1.72
CA ASP A 117 14.49 -5.29 -2.48
C ASP A 117 13.65 -4.38 -3.39
N SER A 118 12.52 -4.89 -3.86
CA SER A 118 11.57 -4.11 -4.65
C SER A 118 10.86 -3.06 -3.81
N LEU A 119 10.65 -3.30 -2.51
CA LEU A 119 9.82 -2.47 -1.65
C LEU A 119 10.51 -1.15 -1.34
N LYS A 120 9.95 -0.05 -1.86
CA LYS A 120 10.50 1.31 -1.71
C LYS A 120 9.65 2.18 -0.79
N VAL A 121 8.33 2.03 -0.85
CA VAL A 121 7.39 2.91 -0.13
C VAL A 121 6.39 2.08 0.64
N VAL A 122 6.10 2.51 1.87
CA VAL A 122 4.99 2.01 2.68
C VAL A 122 4.21 3.19 3.21
N LEU A 123 2.96 3.30 2.81
CA LEU A 123 2.01 4.27 3.29
C LEU A 123 1.08 3.61 4.29
N ALA A 124 0.76 4.35 5.35
CA ALA A 124 -0.28 3.97 6.31
C ALA A 124 -1.32 5.08 6.41
N GLY A 125 -2.61 4.71 6.46
CA GLY A 125 -3.70 5.68 6.47
C GLY A 125 -4.97 5.17 7.15
N GLY A 126 -5.95 6.06 7.25
CA GLY A 126 -7.24 5.81 7.91
C GLY A 126 -7.25 6.08 9.42
N SER A 127 -6.09 6.17 10.06
CA SER A 127 -5.94 6.70 11.43
C SER A 127 -4.50 7.15 11.70
N VAL A 128 -4.31 7.90 12.79
CA VAL A 128 -2.99 8.41 13.20
C VAL A 128 -2.02 7.25 13.48
N VAL A 129 -0.86 7.29 12.83
CA VAL A 129 0.21 6.30 13.01
C VAL A 129 1.02 6.63 14.27
N LYS A 130 1.17 5.65 15.17
CA LYS A 130 1.93 5.84 16.41
C LYS A 130 3.43 5.90 16.13
N PRO A 131 4.22 6.73 16.84
CA PRO A 131 5.67 6.85 16.63
C PRO A 131 6.41 5.50 16.68
N GLN A 132 6.04 4.62 17.61
CA GLN A 132 6.64 3.27 17.74
C GLN A 132 6.50 2.38 16.50
N ILE A 133 5.51 2.65 15.63
CA ILE A 133 5.34 1.91 14.38
C ILE A 133 6.43 2.26 13.38
N TYR A 134 6.88 3.52 13.33
CA TYR A 134 8.02 3.91 12.49
C TYR A 134 9.26 3.12 12.88
N ASP A 135 9.55 3.06 14.18
CA ASP A 135 10.64 2.27 14.74
C ASP A 135 10.52 0.78 14.37
N PHE A 136 9.32 0.21 14.47
CA PHE A 136 9.05 -1.18 14.08
C PHE A 136 9.35 -1.41 12.59
N ILE A 137 8.85 -0.55 11.69
CA ILE A 137 9.08 -0.68 10.25
C ILE A 137 10.58 -0.61 9.95
N TYR A 138 11.29 0.41 10.45
CA TYR A 138 12.71 0.60 10.15
C TYR A 138 13.62 -0.47 10.76
N LYS A 139 13.28 -0.99 11.96
CA LYS A 139 14.12 -1.98 12.66
C LYS A 139 13.79 -3.43 12.31
N LYS A 140 12.54 -3.74 11.97
CA LYS A 140 12.05 -5.12 11.83
C LYS A 140 11.56 -5.48 10.44
N VAL A 141 11.17 -4.49 9.62
CA VAL A 141 10.69 -4.74 8.26
C VAL A 141 11.77 -4.41 7.24
N LYS A 142 12.15 -3.13 7.11
CA LYS A 142 13.17 -2.68 6.16
C LYS A 142 13.73 -1.31 6.55
N LYS A 143 15.06 -1.20 6.61
CA LYS A 143 15.75 0.01 7.10
C LYS A 143 15.70 1.18 6.11
N ASP A 144 15.73 0.89 4.82
CA ASP A 144 15.86 1.84 3.70
C ASP A 144 14.53 2.14 2.99
N VAL A 145 13.40 1.72 3.56
CA VAL A 145 12.06 1.99 3.02
C VAL A 145 11.62 3.42 3.34
N LYS A 146 10.76 4.02 2.52
CA LYS A 146 10.09 5.28 2.84
C LYS A 146 8.75 4.96 3.52
N PHE A 147 8.66 5.19 4.83
CA PHE A 147 7.42 4.95 5.58
C PHE A 147 6.78 6.27 6.01
N CYS A 148 5.54 6.53 5.61
CA CYS A 148 4.85 7.77 5.93
C CYS A 148 3.37 7.55 6.20
N ALA A 149 2.82 8.35 7.12
CA ALA A 149 1.38 8.48 7.26
C ALA A 149 0.82 9.34 6.12
N SER A 150 -0.25 8.88 5.49
CA SER A 150 -1.02 9.64 4.49
C SER A 150 -2.38 9.99 5.09
N TYR A 151 -2.85 11.21 4.83
CA TYR A 151 -4.16 11.66 5.26
C TYR A 151 -4.99 12.15 4.08
N GLY A 152 -6.25 11.76 4.08
CA GLY A 152 -7.23 12.05 3.06
C GLY A 152 -8.63 11.84 3.59
N SER A 153 -9.62 12.17 2.76
CA SER A 153 -11.03 12.01 3.10
C SER A 153 -11.84 11.52 1.91
N THR A 154 -13.05 11.02 2.18
CA THR A 154 -13.98 10.58 1.13
C THR A 154 -14.43 11.77 0.28
N GLU A 155 -14.64 12.93 0.90
CA GLU A 155 -15.06 14.17 0.27
C GLU A 155 -14.03 14.68 -0.74
N LEU A 156 -12.74 14.45 -0.47
CA LEU A 156 -11.65 14.81 -1.39
C LEU A 156 -11.47 13.79 -2.53
N MET A 157 -12.03 12.57 -2.42
CA MET A 157 -11.68 11.45 -3.30
C MET A 157 -10.15 11.31 -3.46
N GLY A 158 -9.39 11.57 -2.39
CA GLY A 158 -7.95 11.76 -2.47
C GLY A 158 -7.29 11.96 -1.12
N SER A 159 -6.00 12.31 -1.16
CA SER A 159 -5.19 12.67 0.02
C SER A 159 -4.79 14.14 -0.06
N CYS A 160 -4.81 14.82 1.08
CA CYS A 160 -4.31 16.20 1.21
C CYS A 160 -2.98 16.30 1.97
N LEU A 161 -2.63 15.27 2.74
CA LEU A 161 -1.27 15.07 3.25
C LEU A 161 -0.70 13.80 2.66
N ILE A 162 0.47 13.91 2.04
CA ILE A 162 1.08 12.87 1.21
C ILE A 162 2.52 12.61 1.63
N LEU A 163 3.11 11.59 1.01
CA LEU A 163 4.55 11.36 1.01
C LEU A 163 5.19 12.13 -0.15
N GLU A 164 6.12 13.03 0.18
CA GLU A 164 7.11 13.53 -0.77
C GLU A 164 8.46 12.84 -0.51
N THR A 165 8.93 12.05 -1.47
CA THR A 165 10.13 11.21 -1.31
C THR A 165 11.43 11.99 -1.13
N MET A 166 11.47 13.25 -1.59
CA MET A 166 12.63 14.14 -1.51
C MET A 166 12.72 14.90 -0.19
N LEU A 167 11.65 14.93 0.61
CA LEU A 167 11.62 15.60 1.90
C LEU A 167 11.98 14.62 3.04
N PRO A 168 12.55 15.11 4.14
CA PRO A 168 12.81 14.29 5.31
C PRO A 168 11.50 13.72 5.87
N ILE A 169 11.54 12.48 6.38
CA ILE A 169 10.41 11.83 7.03
C ILE A 169 10.62 11.92 8.54
N HIS A 170 9.67 12.53 9.24
CA HIS A 170 9.64 12.64 10.69
C HIS A 170 8.56 11.74 11.28
N GLN A 171 8.84 11.14 12.44
CA GLN A 171 7.89 10.21 13.06
C GLN A 171 6.64 10.94 13.53
N GLY A 172 5.47 10.41 13.15
CA GLY A 172 4.18 10.98 13.54
C GLY A 172 3.70 12.14 12.67
N GLU A 173 4.41 12.46 11.59
CA GLU A 173 4.09 13.56 10.67
C GLU A 173 3.90 13.03 9.24
N SER A 174 3.05 13.71 8.47
CA SER A 174 3.08 13.64 7.01
C SER A 174 4.02 14.73 6.51
N ASN A 175 4.92 14.40 5.60
CA ASN A 175 6.03 15.31 5.26
C ASN A 175 5.69 16.32 4.16
N ALA A 176 4.53 16.21 3.52
CA ALA A 176 4.10 17.16 2.49
C ALA A 176 2.58 17.32 2.44
N VAL A 177 2.16 18.51 2.01
CA VAL A 177 0.79 18.81 1.57
C VAL A 177 0.68 18.46 0.08
N SER A 178 -0.47 17.95 -0.35
CA SER A 178 -0.74 17.67 -1.76
C SER A 178 -0.63 18.93 -2.62
N LEU A 179 -0.13 18.75 -3.84
CA LEU A 179 -0.08 19.85 -4.80
C LEU A 179 -1.50 20.32 -5.16
N GLY A 180 -1.71 21.64 -5.13
CA GLY A 180 -3.02 22.25 -5.38
C GLY A 180 -3.85 22.47 -4.13
N ASP A 181 -3.45 21.91 -2.98
CA ASP A 181 -4.15 22.12 -1.71
C ASP A 181 -3.53 23.29 -0.93
N GLN A 182 -4.39 24.21 -0.48
CA GLN A 182 -4.03 25.25 0.49
C GLN A 182 -4.54 24.81 1.87
N LEU A 183 -3.65 24.22 2.67
CA LEU A 183 -3.96 23.75 4.01
C LEU A 183 -3.58 24.80 5.06
N GLU A 184 -4.54 25.17 5.90
CA GLU A 184 -4.36 26.14 6.97
C GLU A 184 -4.88 25.58 8.30
N ILE A 185 -4.23 25.96 9.40
CA ILE A 185 -4.70 25.69 10.76
C ILE A 185 -5.29 27.00 11.26
N LEU A 186 -6.59 27.00 11.47
CA LEU A 186 -7.36 28.16 11.90
C LEU A 186 -7.70 28.05 13.38
N ASP A 187 -7.83 29.19 14.05
CA ASP A 187 -8.38 29.23 15.40
C ASP A 187 -9.92 29.29 15.36
N GLU A 188 -10.59 29.46 16.50
CA GLU A 188 -12.06 29.53 16.54
C GLU A 188 -12.66 30.71 15.74
N LYS A 189 -11.86 31.72 15.40
CA LYS A 189 -12.26 32.92 14.67
C LYS A 189 -11.91 32.87 13.18
N GLY A 190 -11.19 31.83 12.73
CA GLY A 190 -10.62 31.75 11.39
C GLY A 190 -9.17 32.18 11.41
#